data_AF-A0A818ZNT2-F1
#
_entry.id   AF-A0A818ZNT2-F1
#
_cell.length_a   1.000
_cell.length_b   1.000
_cell.length_c   1.000
_cell.angle_alpha   90.00
_cell.angle_beta   90.00
_cell.angle_gamma   90.00
#
_symmetry.space_group_name_H-M   'P 1'
#
loop_
_entity.id
_entity.type
_entity.pdbx_description
1 polymer ?
#
loop_
_entity_poly.entity_id
_entity_poly.type
_entity_poly.pdbx_seq_one_letter_code
_entity_poly.pdbx_strand_id
1 'polypeptide(L)'
;MIANANNCESISNFMLFVRKKYDRDDLDDLSRLSQQQLDRYESMEKKFERTADLPFYVWHKRILAHYLRNLFSRITPIKFSTSAERCSCAEKLCKEAFMLDKEFKSWDGTSADNATEYHFNILSNIADVVEQTDLDLIVLEISTLAKKYPTLCTNQVIQILLLREDLTKQEATDTADAAVAYMPRVNQGTLFEIMEIVNQPN
;
A
#
# COMPACT_ATOMS: atom_id res chain seq x y z
N MET A 1 -18.72 -4.29 -10.66
CA MET A 1 -18.74 -4.24 -9.19
C MET A 1 -17.76 -3.14 -8.80
N ILE A 2 -18.27 -1.96 -8.39
CA ILE A 2 -17.47 -0.76 -8.14
C ILE A 2 -16.83 -0.89 -6.75
N ALA A 3 -15.50 -0.90 -6.69
CA ALA A 3 -14.75 -0.96 -5.44
C ALA A 3 -14.85 0.39 -4.75
N ASN A 4 -15.69 0.47 -3.72
CA ASN A 4 -15.95 1.70 -2.98
C ASN A 4 -14.94 1.87 -1.82
N ALA A 5 -14.65 3.10 -1.42
CA ALA A 5 -13.67 3.47 -0.38
C ALA A 5 -13.91 2.82 1.01
N ASN A 6 -15.03 2.11 1.19
CA ASN A 6 -15.38 1.34 2.39
C ASN A 6 -14.65 -0.01 2.50
N ASN A 7 -13.87 -0.43 1.51
CA ASN A 7 -13.08 -1.67 1.58
C ASN A 7 -11.77 -1.57 2.40
N CYS A 8 -11.46 -0.39 2.96
CA CYS A 8 -10.28 -0.15 3.80
C CYS A 8 -10.52 -0.39 5.31
N GLU A 9 -11.66 -0.96 5.72
CA GLU A 9 -11.75 -1.56 7.07
C GLU A 9 -10.82 -2.77 7.23
N SER A 10 -10.16 -3.19 6.15
CA SER A 10 -9.54 -4.50 6.09
C SER A 10 -8.24 -4.66 6.81
N ILE A 11 -7.45 -3.61 6.92
CA ILE A 11 -6.16 -3.73 7.60
C ILE A 11 -6.27 -3.54 9.09
N SER A 12 -7.18 -2.71 9.60
CA SER A 12 -7.42 -2.67 11.05
C SER A 12 -7.87 -4.05 11.55
N ASN A 13 -8.73 -4.74 10.80
CA ASN A 13 -9.18 -6.09 11.13
C ASN A 13 -8.12 -7.17 10.89
N PHE A 14 -7.30 -7.05 9.84
CA PHE A 14 -6.15 -7.94 9.62
C PHE A 14 -5.07 -7.76 10.70
N MET A 15 -4.80 -6.54 11.14
CA MET A 15 -3.86 -6.26 12.24
C MET A 15 -4.45 -6.67 13.58
N LEU A 16 -5.75 -6.52 13.82
CA LEU A 16 -6.44 -7.12 14.97
C LEU A 16 -6.37 -8.65 14.93
N PHE A 17 -6.45 -9.26 13.74
CA PHE A 17 -6.30 -10.70 13.57
C PHE A 17 -4.87 -11.17 13.83
N VAL A 18 -3.86 -10.51 13.26
CA VAL A 18 -2.44 -10.78 13.53
C VAL A 18 -2.14 -10.56 15.02
N ARG A 19 -2.65 -9.47 15.61
CA ARG A 19 -2.55 -9.19 17.05
C ARG A 19 -3.22 -10.29 17.87
N LYS A 20 -4.47 -10.67 17.59
CA LYS A 20 -5.20 -11.76 18.29
C LYS A 20 -4.49 -13.12 18.21
N LYS A 21 -3.70 -13.36 17.16
CA LYS A 21 -2.98 -14.62 16.95
C LYS A 21 -1.63 -14.67 17.65
N TYR A 22 -0.96 -13.53 17.81
CA TYR A 22 0.42 -13.45 18.31
C TYR A 22 0.55 -12.67 19.64
N ASP A 23 -0.46 -11.91 20.02
CA ASP A 23 -0.59 -11.17 21.27
C ASP A 23 -1.72 -11.84 22.08
N ARG A 24 -1.37 -12.42 23.23
CA ARG A 24 -2.25 -13.36 23.96
C ARG A 24 -3.38 -12.67 24.73
N ASP A 25 -3.40 -11.34 24.79
CA ASP A 25 -4.26 -10.56 25.67
C ASP A 25 -4.81 -9.31 24.94
N ASP A 26 -5.91 -9.45 24.20
CA ASP A 26 -7.01 -8.48 24.16
C ASP A 26 -8.04 -8.89 23.08
N LEU A 27 -9.22 -9.28 23.56
CA LEU A 27 -10.38 -9.63 22.75
C LEU A 27 -11.31 -8.42 22.74
N ASP A 28 -11.39 -7.69 21.63
CA ASP A 28 -12.63 -6.98 21.31
C ASP A 28 -12.91 -6.86 19.80
N ASP A 29 -14.01 -7.52 19.45
CA ASP A 29 -15.03 -7.28 18.43
C ASP A 29 -14.72 -7.29 16.91
N LEU A 30 -14.84 -8.48 16.30
CA LEU A 30 -14.84 -8.74 14.84
C LEU A 30 -16.26 -8.70 14.21
N SER A 31 -17.31 -8.35 14.96
CA SER A 31 -18.71 -8.54 14.54
C SER A 31 -19.21 -7.62 13.42
N ARG A 32 -18.40 -6.65 12.97
CA ARG A 32 -18.78 -5.62 11.97
C ARG A 32 -18.40 -5.93 10.52
N LEU A 33 -17.71 -7.03 10.26
CA LEU A 33 -17.19 -7.35 8.93
C LEU A 33 -18.23 -8.01 8.01
N SER A 34 -18.24 -7.65 6.72
CA SER A 34 -19.04 -8.36 5.72
C SER A 34 -18.46 -9.75 5.43
N GLN A 35 -19.32 -10.72 5.06
CA GLN A 35 -18.89 -12.10 4.82
C GLN A 35 -17.79 -12.22 3.75
N GLN A 36 -17.85 -11.39 2.70
CA GLN A 36 -16.82 -11.35 1.65
C GLN A 36 -15.45 -10.88 2.18
N GLN A 37 -15.44 -10.01 3.18
CA GLN A 37 -14.23 -9.56 3.85
C GLN A 37 -13.68 -10.68 4.75
N LEU A 38 -14.55 -11.34 5.51
CA LEU A 38 -14.21 -12.51 6.34
C LEU A 38 -13.55 -13.62 5.52
N ASP A 39 -14.15 -14.01 4.39
CA ASP A 39 -13.60 -15.05 3.51
C ASP A 39 -12.24 -14.65 2.92
N ARG A 40 -12.04 -13.34 2.65
CA ARG A 40 -10.77 -12.80 2.15
C ARG A 40 -9.69 -12.83 3.24
N TYR A 41 -10.04 -12.53 4.50
CA TYR A 41 -9.10 -12.69 5.62
C TYR A 41 -8.79 -14.15 5.87
N GLU A 42 -9.77 -15.04 5.84
CA GLU A 42 -9.55 -16.47 6.10
C GLU A 42 -8.65 -17.09 5.02
N SER A 43 -8.80 -16.64 3.76
CA SER A 43 -7.90 -17.04 2.66
C SER A 43 -6.48 -16.50 2.84
N MET A 44 -6.33 -15.26 3.30
CA MET A 44 -5.03 -14.69 3.65
C MET A 44 -4.42 -15.42 4.85
N GLU A 45 -5.19 -15.63 5.91
CA GLU A 45 -4.83 -16.38 7.12
C GLU A 45 -4.29 -17.76 6.78
N LYS A 46 -4.98 -18.55 5.97
CA LYS A 46 -4.51 -19.89 5.55
C LYS A 46 -3.21 -19.85 4.76
N LYS A 47 -2.97 -18.80 3.97
CA LYS A 47 -1.68 -18.58 3.28
C LYS A 47 -0.58 -18.18 4.26
N PHE A 48 -0.93 -17.49 5.35
CA PHE A 48 -0.02 -16.98 6.35
C PHE A 48 0.32 -18.01 7.45
N GLU A 49 -0.62 -18.85 7.88
CA GLU A 49 -0.46 -19.95 8.84
C GLU A 49 0.60 -20.96 8.43
N ARG A 50 0.76 -21.20 7.12
CA ARG A 50 1.84 -22.02 6.59
C ARG A 50 3.24 -21.43 6.81
N THR A 51 3.34 -20.25 7.43
CA THR A 51 4.56 -19.43 7.52
C THR A 51 4.78 -18.79 8.90
N ALA A 52 4.26 -19.42 9.96
CA ALA A 52 4.28 -18.90 11.33
C ALA A 52 5.68 -18.66 11.95
N ASP A 53 6.76 -19.17 11.35
CA ASP A 53 8.14 -19.00 11.82
C ASP A 53 8.95 -17.93 11.06
N LEU A 54 8.30 -17.04 10.30
CA LEU A 54 9.02 -16.04 9.51
C LEU A 54 9.40 -14.77 10.31
N PRO A 55 10.62 -14.22 10.10
CA PRO A 55 11.03 -12.94 10.68
C PRO A 55 10.08 -11.79 10.32
N PHE A 56 9.91 -10.80 11.22
CA PHE A 56 9.09 -9.60 11.02
C PHE A 56 9.32 -8.89 9.68
N TYR A 57 10.56 -8.88 9.19
CA TYR A 57 10.92 -8.34 7.89
C TYR A 57 10.17 -8.99 6.71
N VAL A 58 9.90 -10.30 6.77
CA VAL A 58 9.16 -11.00 5.72
C VAL A 58 7.66 -10.64 5.77
N TRP A 59 7.13 -10.43 6.96
CA TRP A 59 5.76 -9.93 7.15
C TRP A 59 5.58 -8.52 6.59
N HIS A 60 6.51 -7.62 6.91
CA HIS A 60 6.55 -6.27 6.33
C HIS A 60 6.47 -6.33 4.81
N LYS A 61 7.33 -7.13 4.16
CA LYS A 61 7.33 -7.27 2.70
C LYS A 61 6.00 -7.74 2.15
N ARG A 62 5.42 -8.78 2.76
CA ARG A 62 4.17 -9.39 2.28
C ARG A 62 2.97 -8.48 2.43
N ILE A 63 2.85 -7.80 3.57
CA ILE A 63 1.77 -6.85 3.83
C ILE A 63 1.88 -5.70 2.83
N LEU A 64 3.06 -5.07 2.71
CA LEU A 64 3.23 -3.95 1.81
C LEU A 64 3.02 -4.35 0.34
N ALA A 65 3.52 -5.52 -0.08
CA ALA A 65 3.27 -6.05 -1.42
C ALA A 65 1.77 -6.28 -1.68
N HIS A 66 1.01 -6.72 -0.68
CA HIS A 66 -0.44 -6.91 -0.83
C HIS A 66 -1.16 -5.58 -1.08
N TYR A 67 -0.81 -4.51 -0.34
CA TYR A 67 -1.33 -3.18 -0.62
C TYR A 67 -1.02 -2.72 -2.05
N LEU A 68 0.27 -2.74 -2.39
CA LEU A 68 0.74 -2.24 -3.67
C LEU A 68 0.15 -3.05 -4.83
N ARG A 69 -0.02 -4.37 -4.70
CA ARG A 69 -0.68 -5.19 -5.71
C ARG A 69 -2.15 -4.81 -5.91
N ASN A 70 -2.87 -4.47 -4.85
CA ASN A 70 -4.25 -4.01 -4.98
C ASN A 70 -4.31 -2.62 -5.65
N LEU A 71 -3.41 -1.70 -5.29
CA LEU A 71 -3.30 -0.38 -5.90
C LEU A 71 -2.87 -0.44 -7.38
N PHE A 72 -2.00 -1.37 -7.75
CA PHE A 72 -1.52 -1.54 -9.12
C PHE A 72 -2.32 -2.56 -9.94
N SER A 73 -3.46 -3.04 -9.43
CA SER A 73 -4.25 -4.09 -10.06
C SER A 73 -4.82 -3.64 -11.40
N ARG A 74 -4.41 -4.31 -12.48
CA ARG A 74 -4.97 -4.07 -13.83
C ARG A 74 -6.30 -4.78 -14.07
N ILE A 75 -6.59 -5.84 -13.31
CA ILE A 75 -7.78 -6.69 -13.51
C ILE A 75 -8.99 -6.05 -12.83
N THR A 76 -8.82 -5.57 -11.60
CA THR A 76 -9.84 -4.89 -10.81
C THR A 76 -9.27 -3.57 -10.28
N PRO A 77 -9.10 -2.55 -11.16
CA PRO A 77 -8.53 -1.29 -10.75
C PRO A 77 -9.43 -0.59 -9.75
N ILE A 78 -8.83 -0.13 -8.64
CA ILE A 78 -9.47 0.76 -7.68
C ILE A 78 -9.47 2.15 -8.28
N LYS A 79 -10.57 2.89 -8.10
CA LYS A 79 -10.78 4.17 -8.75
C LYS A 79 -11.58 5.11 -7.84
N PHE A 80 -11.23 6.39 -7.89
CA PHE A 80 -11.79 7.44 -7.05
C PHE A 80 -12.26 8.60 -7.92
N SER A 81 -13.51 8.50 -8.40
CA SER A 81 -14.07 9.43 -9.38
C SER A 81 -14.32 10.83 -8.81
N THR A 82 -14.49 10.94 -7.49
CA THR A 82 -14.76 12.22 -6.83
C THR A 82 -13.61 12.67 -5.93
N SER A 83 -13.46 13.99 -5.78
CA SER A 83 -12.48 14.57 -4.85
C SER A 83 -12.69 14.11 -3.40
N ALA A 84 -13.95 13.91 -2.97
CA ALA A 84 -14.26 13.40 -1.64
C ALA A 84 -13.78 11.95 -1.43
N GLU A 85 -13.94 11.08 -2.44
CA GLU A 85 -13.42 9.71 -2.40
C GLU A 85 -11.89 9.69 -2.38
N ARG A 86 -11.24 10.58 -3.14
CA ARG A 86 -9.78 10.72 -3.16
C ARG A 86 -9.23 11.13 -1.79
N CYS A 87 -9.81 12.16 -1.17
CA CYS A 87 -9.45 12.61 0.18
C CYS A 87 -9.70 11.51 1.22
N SER A 88 -10.88 10.86 1.20
CA SER A 88 -11.18 9.76 2.13
C SER A 88 -10.23 8.56 1.98
N CYS A 89 -9.80 8.23 0.76
CA CYS A 89 -8.81 7.18 0.54
C CYS A 89 -7.43 7.61 1.05
N ALA A 90 -7.02 8.84 0.77
CA ALA A 90 -5.72 9.36 1.18
C ALA A 90 -5.56 9.37 2.71
N GLU A 91 -6.56 9.86 3.43
CA GLU A 91 -6.61 9.81 4.90
C GLU A 91 -6.45 8.38 5.43
N LYS A 92 -7.13 7.40 4.80
CA LYS A 92 -7.04 5.99 5.20
C LYS A 92 -5.67 5.41 4.94
N LEU A 93 -5.09 5.64 3.76
CA LEU A 93 -3.74 5.19 3.43
C LEU A 93 -2.70 5.78 4.37
N CYS A 94 -2.80 7.07 4.68
CA CYS A 94 -1.90 7.74 5.64
C CYS A 94 -2.04 7.16 7.05
N LYS A 95 -3.28 6.95 7.52
CA LYS A 95 -3.54 6.36 8.83
C LYS A 95 -3.01 4.93 8.92
N GLU A 96 -3.24 4.12 7.90
CA GLU A 96 -2.78 2.73 7.85
C GLU A 96 -1.25 2.65 7.77
N ALA A 97 -0.60 3.48 6.95
CA ALA A 97 0.85 3.56 6.87
C ALA A 97 1.47 3.87 8.25
N PHE A 98 0.92 4.87 8.94
CA PHE A 98 1.36 5.27 10.28
C PHE A 98 1.16 4.15 11.31
N MET A 99 -0.02 3.51 11.32
CA MET A 99 -0.32 2.42 12.26
C MET A 99 0.60 1.22 12.03
N LEU A 100 0.83 0.84 10.76
CA LEU A 100 1.73 -0.25 10.41
C LEU A 100 3.17 0.04 10.81
N ASP A 101 3.67 1.23 10.49
CA ASP A 101 5.03 1.64 10.86
C ASP A 101 5.23 1.66 12.38
N LYS A 102 4.28 2.23 13.12
CA LYS A 102 4.30 2.26 14.58
C LYS A 102 4.28 0.85 15.18
N GLU A 103 3.40 -0.01 14.70
CA GLU A 103 3.24 -1.37 15.23
C GLU A 103 4.49 -2.22 14.97
N PHE A 104 5.00 -2.21 13.73
CA PHE A 104 6.20 -2.96 13.38
C PHE A 104 7.43 -2.48 14.15
N LYS A 105 7.59 -1.17 14.36
CA LYS A 105 8.66 -0.62 15.22
C LYS A 105 8.51 -1.06 16.68
N SER A 106 7.27 -1.19 17.18
CA SER A 106 7.04 -1.68 18.54
C SER A 106 7.42 -3.16 18.70
N TRP A 107 7.23 -3.97 17.65
CA TRP A 107 7.56 -5.40 17.66
C TRP A 107 9.04 -5.69 17.44
N ASP A 108 9.75 -4.86 16.65
CA ASP A 108 11.18 -5.05 16.34
C ASP A 108 12.07 -4.91 17.58
N GLY A 109 11.59 -4.23 18.63
CA GLY A 109 12.31 -4.07 19.90
C GLY A 109 13.66 -3.35 19.78
N THR A 110 13.99 -2.82 18.60
CA THR A 110 15.22 -2.13 18.27
C THR A 110 15.20 -0.70 18.81
N SER A 111 16.33 -0.26 19.36
CA SER A 111 16.52 1.14 19.76
C SER A 111 16.45 2.06 18.55
N ALA A 112 16.10 3.34 18.75
CA ALA A 112 15.91 4.30 17.66
C ALA A 112 17.08 4.40 16.66
N ASP A 113 18.31 4.10 17.10
CA ASP A 113 19.53 4.14 16.28
C ASP A 113 19.75 2.87 15.42
N ASN A 114 19.04 1.77 15.68
CA ASN A 114 19.12 0.49 14.96
C ASN A 114 17.77 0.05 14.36
N ALA A 115 16.79 0.95 14.31
CA ALA A 115 15.45 0.63 13.84
C ALA A 115 15.47 0.21 12.35
N THR A 116 14.93 -0.97 12.06
CA THR A 116 14.72 -1.42 10.68
C THR A 116 13.84 -0.41 9.94
N GLU A 117 14.28 0.06 8.77
CA GLU A 117 13.46 0.96 7.95
C GLU A 117 12.31 0.18 7.31
N TYR A 118 11.11 0.31 7.88
CA TYR A 118 9.88 -0.18 7.29
C TYR A 118 9.38 0.81 6.24
N HIS A 119 9.08 0.31 5.04
CA HIS A 119 8.79 1.12 3.86
C HIS A 119 7.31 1.47 3.74
N PHE A 120 6.52 1.35 4.81
CA PHE A 120 5.07 1.63 4.81
C PHE A 120 4.73 3.06 4.38
N ASN A 121 5.65 4.01 4.60
CA ASN A 121 5.49 5.40 4.16
C ASN A 121 5.20 5.54 2.66
N ILE A 122 5.55 4.58 1.80
CA ILE A 122 5.17 4.62 0.38
C ILE A 122 3.66 4.78 0.19
N LEU A 123 2.84 4.22 1.10
CA LEU A 123 1.39 4.35 1.06
C LEU A 123 0.94 5.80 1.29
N SER A 124 1.57 6.51 2.23
CA SER A 124 1.33 7.95 2.44
C SER A 124 1.78 8.78 1.24
N ASN A 125 2.93 8.49 0.65
CA ASN A 125 3.38 9.24 -0.53
C ASN A 125 2.50 8.96 -1.76
N ILE A 126 1.87 7.77 -1.84
CA ILE A 126 0.82 7.50 -2.84
C ILE A 126 -0.46 8.29 -2.51
N ALA A 127 -0.81 8.41 -1.24
CA ALA A 127 -1.96 9.20 -0.78
C ALA A 127 -1.83 10.66 -1.21
N ASP A 128 -0.64 11.26 -1.08
CA ASP A 128 -0.36 12.64 -1.52
C ASP A 128 -0.67 12.83 -3.02
N VAL A 129 -0.28 11.86 -3.86
CA VAL A 129 -0.62 11.87 -5.31
C VAL A 129 -2.12 11.72 -5.53
N VAL A 130 -2.81 10.88 -4.76
CA VAL A 130 -4.26 10.64 -4.92
C VAL A 130 -5.08 11.85 -4.48
N GLU A 131 -4.71 12.52 -3.39
CA GLU A 131 -5.45 13.66 -2.85
C GLU A 131 -5.21 14.95 -3.62
N GLN A 132 -4.03 15.12 -4.24
CA GLN A 132 -3.61 16.36 -4.88
C GLN A 132 -4.71 16.94 -5.79
N THR A 133 -5.22 18.13 -5.50
CA THR A 133 -6.32 18.71 -6.29
C THR A 133 -5.84 19.51 -7.49
N ASP A 134 -4.60 20.02 -7.41
CA ASP A 134 -3.98 20.78 -8.48
C ASP A 134 -3.26 19.84 -9.46
N LEU A 135 -3.78 19.74 -10.69
CA LEU A 135 -3.22 18.89 -11.74
C LEU A 135 -1.78 19.26 -12.10
N ASP A 136 -1.40 20.55 -12.00
CA ASP A 136 -0.04 21.00 -12.30
C ASP A 136 0.94 20.52 -11.22
N LEU A 137 0.47 20.38 -9.98
CA LEU A 137 1.27 19.87 -8.86
C LEU A 137 1.37 18.34 -8.82
N ILE A 138 0.51 17.61 -9.53
CA ILE A 138 0.60 16.13 -9.62
C ILE A 138 1.96 15.69 -10.21
N VAL A 139 2.47 16.43 -11.18
CA VAL A 139 3.79 16.15 -11.79
C VAL A 139 4.91 16.25 -10.75
N LEU A 140 4.79 17.18 -9.79
CA LEU A 140 5.76 17.32 -8.72
C LEU A 140 5.66 16.18 -7.71
N GLU A 141 4.45 15.81 -7.29
CA GLU A 141 4.23 14.71 -6.36
C GLU A 141 4.71 13.38 -6.93
N ILE A 142 4.40 13.13 -8.21
CA ILE A 142 4.81 11.89 -8.87
C ILE A 142 6.33 11.84 -9.11
N SER A 143 6.96 12.98 -9.37
CA SER A 143 8.42 13.09 -9.47
C SER A 143 9.09 12.85 -8.10
N THR A 144 8.50 13.37 -7.03
CA THR A 144 8.97 13.16 -5.65
C THR A 144 8.85 11.69 -5.26
N LEU A 145 7.71 11.06 -5.58
CA LEU A 145 7.48 9.64 -5.37
C LEU A 145 8.49 8.77 -6.14
N ALA A 146 8.67 9.03 -7.44
CA ALA A 146 9.59 8.28 -8.29
C ALA A 146 11.05 8.43 -7.83
N LYS A 147 11.44 9.63 -7.37
CA LYS A 147 12.77 9.89 -6.81
C LYS A 147 13.00 9.16 -5.49
N LYS A 148 12.00 9.12 -4.63
CA LYS A 148 12.08 8.46 -3.31
C LYS A 148 12.05 6.93 -3.44
N TYR A 149 11.35 6.42 -4.45
CA TYR A 149 11.14 5.01 -4.69
C TYR A 149 11.55 4.61 -6.11
N PRO A 150 12.86 4.64 -6.43
CA PRO A 150 13.39 4.36 -7.78
C PRO A 150 13.18 2.91 -8.26
N THR A 151 12.68 2.04 -7.39
CA THR A 151 12.26 0.67 -7.72
C THR A 151 10.89 0.63 -8.40
N LEU A 152 10.09 1.71 -8.33
CA LEU A 152 8.83 1.80 -9.05
C LEU A 152 9.08 1.92 -10.55
N CYS A 153 8.45 1.06 -11.33
CA CYS A 153 8.52 1.17 -12.78
C CYS A 153 7.44 2.14 -13.31
N THR A 154 7.67 2.70 -14.50
CA THR A 154 6.73 3.63 -15.16
C THR A 154 5.29 3.11 -15.18
N ASN A 155 5.11 1.81 -15.42
CA ASN A 155 3.79 1.19 -15.41
C ASN A 155 3.07 1.30 -14.06
N GLN A 156 3.78 1.16 -12.94
CA GLN A 156 3.21 1.29 -11.59
C GLN A 156 2.89 2.75 -11.28
N VAL A 157 3.76 3.67 -11.71
CA VAL A 157 3.51 5.13 -11.64
C VAL A 157 2.23 5.50 -12.39
N ILE A 158 2.03 4.97 -13.60
CA ILE A 158 0.79 5.15 -14.37
C ILE A 158 -0.41 4.59 -13.61
N GLN A 159 -0.31 3.41 -12.99
CA GLN A 159 -1.44 2.85 -12.22
C GLN A 159 -1.84 3.74 -11.05
N ILE A 160 -0.86 4.37 -10.36
CA ILE A 160 -1.14 5.31 -9.26
C ILE A 160 -1.93 6.51 -9.78
N LEU A 161 -1.50 7.11 -10.89
CA LEU A 161 -2.20 8.25 -11.49
C LEU A 161 -3.63 7.88 -11.91
N LEU A 162 -3.81 6.67 -12.45
CA LEU A 162 -5.12 6.17 -12.88
C LEU A 162 -6.09 5.87 -11.74
N LEU A 163 -5.64 5.83 -10.48
CA LEU A 163 -6.54 5.73 -9.32
C LEU A 163 -7.51 6.92 -9.25
N ARG A 164 -7.13 8.09 -9.78
CA ARG A 164 -7.86 9.35 -9.57
C ARG A 164 -9.04 9.59 -10.51
N GLU A 165 -9.13 8.85 -11.62
CA GLU A 165 -10.14 8.99 -12.69
C GLU A 165 -10.37 10.38 -13.31
N ASP A 166 -9.66 11.41 -12.86
CA ASP A 166 -9.67 12.75 -13.44
C ASP A 166 -8.57 12.96 -14.49
N LEU A 167 -7.73 11.93 -14.70
CA LEU A 167 -6.71 11.88 -15.74
C LEU A 167 -7.07 10.81 -16.78
N THR A 168 -6.96 11.16 -18.06
CA THR A 168 -6.98 10.18 -19.13
C THR A 168 -5.73 9.29 -19.06
N LYS A 169 -5.81 8.12 -19.72
CA LYS A 169 -4.65 7.23 -19.83
C LYS A 169 -3.45 7.89 -20.51
N GLN A 170 -3.69 8.79 -21.46
CA GLN A 170 -2.62 9.51 -22.14
C GLN A 170 -1.94 10.50 -21.20
N GLU A 171 -2.71 11.34 -20.51
CA GLU A 171 -2.18 12.32 -19.53
C GLU A 171 -1.40 11.62 -18.41
N ALA A 172 -1.90 10.50 -17.91
CA ALA A 172 -1.21 9.69 -16.91
C ALA A 172 0.12 9.12 -17.45
N THR A 173 0.17 8.75 -18.73
CA THR A 173 1.40 8.23 -19.37
C THR A 173 2.41 9.35 -19.54
N ASP A 174 2.00 10.48 -20.10
CA ASP A 174 2.89 11.64 -20.33
C ASP A 174 3.46 12.16 -19.00
N THR A 175 2.62 12.22 -17.96
CA THR A 175 3.03 12.63 -16.61
C THR A 175 4.04 11.66 -16.00
N ALA A 176 3.80 10.34 -16.14
CA ALA A 176 4.72 9.32 -15.63
C ALA A 176 6.06 9.33 -16.37
N ASP A 177 6.05 9.49 -17.69
CA ASP A 177 7.26 9.55 -18.51
C ASP A 177 8.10 10.78 -18.13
N ALA A 178 7.48 11.95 -17.97
CA ALA A 178 8.16 13.17 -17.52
C ALA A 178 8.81 12.99 -16.13
N ALA A 179 8.13 12.34 -15.20
CA ALA A 179 8.63 12.13 -13.83
C ALA A 179 9.75 11.09 -13.74
N VAL A 180 9.71 10.04 -14.58
CA VAL A 180 10.66 8.91 -14.51
C VAL A 180 11.88 9.11 -15.42
N ALA A 181 11.82 9.99 -16.42
CA ALA A 181 12.87 10.17 -17.45
C ALA A 181 14.30 10.29 -16.92
N TYR A 182 14.49 10.88 -15.73
CA TYR A 182 15.81 11.14 -15.14
C TYR A 182 16.09 10.32 -13.87
N MET A 183 15.25 9.33 -13.55
CA MET A 183 15.39 8.57 -12.32
C MET A 183 16.35 7.38 -12.48
N PRO A 184 17.35 7.22 -11.58
CA PRO A 184 18.23 6.06 -11.61
C PRO A 184 17.42 4.81 -11.26
N ARG A 185 17.54 3.75 -12.06
CA ARG A 185 16.89 2.47 -11.74
C ARG A 185 17.67 1.79 -10.62
N VAL A 186 16.98 1.47 -9.53
CA VAL A 186 17.55 0.71 -8.42
C VAL A 186 16.99 -0.70 -8.46
N ASN A 187 17.89 -1.67 -8.58
CA ASN A 187 17.56 -3.10 -8.67
C ASN A 187 18.00 -3.88 -7.42
N GLN A 188 17.99 -3.23 -6.26
CA GLN A 188 18.45 -3.81 -4.99
C GLN A 188 17.74 -3.16 -3.78
N GLY A 189 17.79 -3.83 -2.63
CA GLY A 189 17.23 -3.35 -1.37
C GLY A 189 15.81 -3.85 -1.07
N THR A 190 15.32 -3.57 0.13
CA THR A 190 14.04 -4.08 0.64
C THR A 190 12.87 -3.79 -0.28
N LEU A 191 12.74 -2.55 -0.76
CA LEU A 191 11.64 -2.17 -1.61
C LEU A 191 11.68 -2.88 -2.97
N PHE A 192 12.86 -3.17 -3.50
CA PHE A 192 13.00 -3.96 -4.73
C PHE A 192 12.44 -5.37 -4.52
N GLU A 193 12.82 -6.04 -3.43
CA GLU A 193 12.29 -7.38 -3.08
C GLU A 193 10.76 -7.36 -2.90
N ILE A 194 10.20 -6.26 -2.38
CA ILE A 194 8.74 -6.07 -2.27
C ILE A 194 8.12 -5.95 -3.66
N MET A 195 8.73 -5.19 -4.57
CA MET A 195 8.26 -5.05 -5.94
C MET A 195 8.34 -6.36 -6.72
N GLU A 196 9.33 -7.22 -6.44
CA GLU A 196 9.39 -8.57 -6.99
C GLU A 196 8.16 -9.39 -6.57
N ILE A 197 7.78 -9.33 -5.29
CA ILE A 197 6.54 -9.97 -4.82
C ILE A 197 5.33 -9.37 -5.56
N VAL A 198 5.23 -8.04 -5.64
CA VAL A 198 4.10 -7.36 -6.32
C VAL A 198 3.92 -7.85 -7.76
N ASN A 199 5.03 -8.03 -8.49
CA ASN A 199 5.03 -8.40 -9.91
C ASN A 199 4.84 -9.90 -10.18
N GLN A 200 4.90 -10.77 -9.17
CA GLN A 200 4.64 -12.20 -9.35
C GLN A 200 3.17 -12.43 -9.78
N PRO A 201 2.93 -13.27 -10.81
CA PRO A 201 1.57 -13.68 -11.18
C PRO A 201 0.92 -14.44 -10.01
N ASN A 202 -0.38 -14.20 -9.79
CA ASN A 202 -1.17 -14.89 -8.77
C ASN A 202 -1.36 -16.38 -9.09
#